data_AF-A0A915DT54-F1
#
_entry.id   AF-A0A915DT54-F1
#
_cell.length_a   1.000
_cell.length_b   1.000
_cell.length_c   1.000
_cell.angle_alpha   90.00
_cell.angle_beta   90.00
_cell.angle_gamma   90.00
#
_symmetry.space_group_name_H-M   'P 1'
#
loop_
_entity.id
_entity.type
_entity.pdbx_description
1 polymer ?
#
loop_
_entity_poly.entity_id
_entity_poly.type
_entity_poly.pdbx_seq_one_letter_code
_entity_poly.pdbx_strand_id
1 'polypeptide(L)'
;MFVAILQSGVLNRLYKQWSDDKPIFKDMLVNIVAHIFTNKLVPIYAYDNQDDLTEAPVLKNMPEEVEKVVNEYNYTVDNLLISYLQLAVPNHQIQNRVFALSGKGSEHTSVFSMDVVSSLDDGLAIDESFVPALSLNRKDHRGRRILRNSYAYDYWKRGDPRQLTESNKLMISEIWYLINDFNKVLSSIHEALASMAKPTDKLLEIVGEMAYEFDYKFKRGFGMKVREEEI
;
A
#
# COMPACT_ATOMS: atom_id res chain seq x y z
N MET A 1 4.59 9.40 -0.96
CA MET A 1 4.15 8.64 0.22
C MET A 1 5.29 7.93 0.99
N PHE A 2 5.98 6.90 0.47
CA PHE A 2 7.04 6.21 1.24
C PHE A 2 8.13 7.17 1.75
N VAL A 3 8.54 8.12 0.91
CA VAL A 3 9.46 9.21 1.29
C VAL A 3 8.91 10.05 2.45
N ALA A 4 7.61 10.33 2.51
CA ALA A 4 7.00 11.07 3.62
C ALA A 4 7.05 10.26 4.94
N ILE A 5 6.90 8.94 4.86
CA ILE A 5 7.07 8.03 6.00
C ILE A 5 8.53 8.02 6.47
N LEU A 6 9.50 8.05 5.55
CA LEU A 6 10.92 8.16 5.90
C LEU A 6 11.23 9.52 6.57
N GLN A 7 10.75 10.62 5.99
CA GLN A 7 10.99 11.98 6.48
C GLN A 7 10.37 12.25 7.85
N SER A 8 9.22 11.64 8.15
CA SER A 8 8.60 11.75 9.48
C SER A 8 9.40 11.04 10.58
N GLY A 9 10.41 10.22 10.23
CA GLY A 9 11.27 9.52 11.17
C GLY A 9 10.58 8.41 11.97
N VAL A 10 9.33 8.07 11.63
CA VAL A 10 8.54 7.06 12.36
C VAL A 10 9.19 5.69 12.31
N LEU A 11 9.75 5.30 11.15
CA LEU A 11 10.45 4.02 11.02
C LEU A 11 11.66 3.90 11.97
N ASN A 12 12.38 5.00 12.20
CA ASN A 12 13.51 5.01 13.14
C ASN A 12 13.05 4.94 14.60
N ARG A 13 11.90 5.52 14.93
CA ARG A 13 11.29 5.40 16.28
C ARG A 13 10.83 3.97 16.54
N LEU A 14 10.12 3.39 15.58
CA LEU A 14 9.69 1.99 15.64
C LEU A 14 10.90 1.06 15.74
N TYR A 15 11.94 1.27 14.93
CA TYR A 15 13.14 0.45 15.01
C TYR A 15 13.79 0.47 16.40
N LYS A 16 13.83 1.63 17.07
CA LYS A 16 14.33 1.72 18.45
C LYS A 16 13.48 0.94 19.45
N GLN A 17 12.17 0.88 19.26
CA GLN A 17 11.26 0.09 20.11
C GLN A 17 11.45 -1.42 19.91
N TRP A 18 11.75 -1.85 18.69
CA TRP A 18 11.89 -3.26 18.30
C TRP A 18 13.35 -3.67 18.08
N SER A 19 14.30 -2.97 18.69
CA SER A 19 15.75 -3.16 18.44
C SER A 19 16.21 -4.58 18.78
N ASP A 20 15.55 -5.25 19.73
CA ASP A 20 15.91 -6.60 20.17
C ASP A 20 15.29 -7.69 19.27
N ASP A 21 14.22 -7.38 18.53
CA ASP A 21 13.45 -8.32 17.70
C ASP A 21 13.48 -7.94 16.21
N LYS A 22 14.68 -7.97 15.61
CA LYS A 22 14.91 -7.70 14.17
C LYS A 22 13.92 -8.42 13.22
N PRO A 23 13.54 -9.70 13.43
CA PRO A 23 12.58 -10.40 12.57
C PRO A 23 11.18 -9.80 12.58
N ILE A 24 10.69 -9.36 13.75
CA ILE A 24 9.36 -8.75 13.89
C ILE A 24 9.33 -7.41 13.16
N PHE A 25 10.40 -6.64 13.27
CA PHE A 25 10.53 -5.37 12.55
C PHE A 25 10.57 -5.58 11.01
N LYS A 26 11.26 -6.61 10.51
CA LYS A 26 11.23 -6.98 9.09
C LYS A 26 9.82 -7.32 8.61
N ASP A 27 9.09 -8.16 9.34
CA ASP A 27 7.71 -8.51 9.00
C ASP A 27 6.81 -7.25 8.94
N MET A 28 6.95 -6.35 9.91
CA MET A 28 6.22 -5.08 9.94
C MET A 28 6.57 -4.19 8.75
N LEU A 29 7.85 -4.07 8.39
CA LEU A 29 8.28 -3.30 7.22
C LEU A 29 7.70 -3.87 5.92
N VAL A 30 7.75 -5.19 5.73
CA VAL A 30 7.12 -5.84 4.57
C VAL A 30 5.63 -5.55 4.54
N ASN A 31 4.93 -5.59 5.69
CA ASN A 31 3.52 -5.23 5.75
C ASN A 31 3.29 -3.77 5.31
N ILE A 32 4.11 -2.81 5.77
CA ILE A 32 4.00 -1.40 5.37
C ILE A 32 4.25 -1.23 3.87
N VAL A 33 5.31 -1.84 3.33
CA VAL A 33 5.62 -1.78 1.89
C VAL A 33 4.50 -2.42 1.07
N ALA A 34 3.93 -3.52 1.53
CA ALA A 34 2.78 -4.17 0.88
C ALA A 34 1.57 -3.23 0.79
N HIS A 35 1.27 -2.44 1.83
CA HIS A 35 0.17 -1.46 1.75
C HIS A 35 0.41 -0.39 0.68
N ILE A 36 1.65 0.08 0.57
CA ILE A 36 2.00 1.23 -0.27
C ILE A 36 2.06 0.83 -1.74
N PHE A 37 2.63 -0.33 -2.05
CA PHE A 37 3.00 -0.69 -3.42
C PHE A 37 2.18 -1.84 -4.03
N THR A 38 1.28 -2.46 -3.27
CA THR A 38 0.38 -3.48 -3.82
C THR A 38 -1.04 -2.94 -3.93
N ASN A 39 -1.74 -3.26 -5.02
CA ASN A 39 -3.12 -2.83 -5.25
C ASN A 39 -4.09 -3.99 -5.52
N LYS A 40 -3.65 -5.23 -5.26
CA LYS A 40 -4.50 -6.41 -5.46
C LYS A 40 -5.57 -6.42 -4.38
N LEU A 41 -6.83 -6.39 -4.78
CA LEU A 41 -7.96 -6.52 -3.87
C LEU A 41 -8.26 -7.99 -3.60
N VAL A 42 -8.84 -8.27 -2.45
CA VAL A 42 -9.40 -9.60 -2.18
C VAL A 42 -10.63 -9.77 -3.08
N PRO A 43 -10.83 -10.93 -3.73
CA PRO A 43 -12.02 -11.16 -4.56
C PRO A 43 -13.31 -11.11 -3.74
N ILE A 44 -14.36 -10.46 -4.25
CA ILE A 44 -15.63 -10.22 -3.51
C ILE A 44 -16.24 -11.51 -2.94
N TYR A 45 -16.18 -12.61 -3.70
CA TYR A 45 -16.71 -13.91 -3.29
C TYR A 45 -15.88 -14.61 -2.20
N ALA A 46 -14.68 -14.12 -1.88
CA ALA A 46 -13.81 -14.73 -0.88
C ALA A 46 -14.14 -14.30 0.56
N TYR A 47 -15.08 -13.37 0.75
CA TYR A 47 -15.51 -12.88 2.07
C TYR A 47 -16.99 -12.44 2.02
N ASP A 48 -17.88 -13.39 1.73
CA ASP A 48 -19.33 -13.13 1.67
C ASP A 48 -19.92 -12.83 3.07
N ASN A 49 -19.26 -13.31 4.13
CA ASN A 49 -19.58 -13.01 5.53
C ASN A 49 -18.44 -12.21 6.18
N GLN A 50 -18.72 -10.98 6.61
CA GLN A 50 -17.74 -10.09 7.26
C GLN A 50 -17.24 -10.57 8.63
N ASP A 51 -17.83 -11.64 9.18
CA ASP A 51 -17.47 -12.19 10.49
C ASP A 51 -16.27 -13.17 10.45
N ASP A 52 -15.90 -13.70 9.27
CA ASP A 52 -14.80 -14.67 9.10
C ASP A 52 -13.53 -14.05 8.46
N LEU A 53 -13.26 -12.77 8.70
CA LEU A 53 -12.06 -12.08 8.20
C LEU A 53 -10.74 -12.62 8.78
N THR A 54 -10.79 -13.50 9.78
CA THR A 54 -9.64 -14.16 10.40
C THR A 54 -8.95 -15.17 9.47
N GLU A 55 -9.68 -15.78 8.53
CA GLU A 55 -9.13 -16.74 7.56
C GLU A 55 -8.95 -16.16 6.15
N ALA A 56 -9.48 -14.96 5.90
CA ALA A 56 -9.36 -14.29 4.62
C ALA A 56 -7.92 -13.78 4.38
N PRO A 57 -7.42 -13.78 3.15
CA PRO A 57 -6.08 -13.29 2.80
C PRO A 57 -6.03 -11.76 2.81
N VAL A 58 -6.30 -11.18 3.96
CA VAL A 58 -6.43 -9.74 4.17
C VAL A 58 -5.12 -9.21 4.74
N LEU A 59 -4.63 -8.14 4.12
CA LEU A 59 -3.44 -7.45 4.59
C LEU A 59 -3.71 -6.87 6.00
N LYS A 60 -2.85 -7.20 6.96
CA LYS A 60 -2.99 -6.80 8.36
C LYS A 60 -2.93 -5.28 8.48
N ASN A 61 -3.68 -4.69 9.40
CA ASN A 61 -3.63 -3.24 9.60
C ASN A 61 -2.20 -2.72 9.80
N MET A 62 -1.94 -1.53 9.26
CA MET A 62 -0.68 -0.83 9.43
C MET A 62 -0.50 -0.41 10.90
N PRO A 63 0.74 -0.28 11.43
CA PRO A 63 0.95 0.28 12.77
C PRO A 63 0.33 1.67 12.90
N GLU A 64 -0.33 1.95 14.02
CA GLU A 64 -1.09 3.18 14.24
C GLU A 64 -0.26 4.44 14.02
N GLU A 65 1.02 4.41 14.42
CA GLU A 65 1.97 5.52 14.23
C GLU A 65 2.21 5.84 12.75
N VAL A 66 2.26 4.81 11.89
CA VAL A 66 2.48 4.97 10.45
C VAL A 66 1.18 5.32 9.75
N GLU A 67 0.05 4.73 10.17
CA GLU A 67 -1.28 5.07 9.66
C GLU A 67 -1.59 6.57 9.84
N LYS A 68 -1.24 7.16 10.99
CA LYS A 68 -1.38 8.60 11.23
C LYS A 68 -0.64 9.45 10.19
N VAL A 69 0.63 9.11 9.92
CA VAL A 69 1.45 9.81 8.92
C VAL A 69 0.87 9.66 7.51
N VAL A 70 0.40 8.46 7.16
CA VAL A 70 -0.24 8.22 5.85
C VAL A 70 -1.51 9.05 5.71
N ASN A 71 -2.36 9.10 6.74
CA ASN A 71 -3.59 9.87 6.71
C ASN A 71 -3.32 11.38 6.61
N GLU A 72 -2.33 11.90 7.34
CA GLU A 72 -1.90 13.30 7.24
C GLU A 72 -1.37 13.65 5.84
N TYR A 73 -0.55 12.76 5.26
CA TYR A 73 -0.07 12.91 3.90
C TYR A 73 -1.22 12.90 2.88
N ASN A 74 -2.14 11.94 2.99
CA ASN A 74 -3.31 11.87 2.10
C ASN A 74 -4.18 13.12 2.18
N TYR A 75 -4.42 13.62 3.40
CA TYR A 75 -5.18 14.86 3.60
C TYR A 75 -4.51 16.05 2.90
N THR A 76 -3.18 16.13 2.99
CA THR A 76 -2.39 17.16 2.30
C THR A 76 -2.51 17.03 0.79
N VAL A 77 -2.36 15.82 0.24
CA VAL A 77 -2.47 15.56 -1.21
C VAL A 77 -3.87 15.89 -1.73
N ASP A 78 -4.92 15.46 -1.03
CA ASP A 78 -6.31 15.71 -1.43
C ASP A 78 -6.61 17.21 -1.48
N ASN A 79 -6.23 17.96 -0.43
CA ASN A 79 -6.43 19.41 -0.37
C ASN A 79 -5.67 20.16 -1.46
N LEU A 80 -4.42 19.76 -1.74
CA LEU A 80 -3.62 20.36 -2.81
C LEU A 80 -4.24 20.09 -4.18
N LEU A 81 -4.72 18.86 -4.40
CA LEU A 81 -5.37 18.48 -5.65
C LEU A 81 -6.69 19.23 -5.85
N ILE A 82 -7.53 19.30 -4.81
CA ILE A 82 -8.77 20.10 -4.81
C ILE A 82 -8.47 21.56 -5.13
N SER A 83 -7.48 22.16 -4.45
CA SER A 83 -7.09 23.55 -4.68
C SER A 83 -6.62 23.79 -6.12
N TYR A 84 -5.83 22.86 -6.65
CA TYR A 84 -5.39 22.90 -8.05
C TYR A 84 -6.57 22.83 -9.02
N LEU A 85 -7.52 21.90 -8.81
CA LEU A 85 -8.70 21.76 -9.66
C LEU A 85 -9.59 23.01 -9.61
N GLN A 86 -9.77 23.60 -8.43
CA GLN A 86 -10.51 24.86 -8.28
C GLN A 86 -9.87 25.99 -9.09
N LEU A 87 -8.55 26.09 -9.11
CA LEU A 87 -7.85 27.10 -9.92
C LEU A 87 -7.90 26.80 -11.42
N ALA A 88 -7.98 25.52 -11.82
CA ALA A 88 -8.02 25.12 -13.21
C ALA A 88 -9.39 25.35 -13.88
N VAL A 89 -10.48 25.37 -13.11
CA VAL A 89 -11.85 25.53 -13.62
C VAL A 89 -12.26 27.00 -13.65
N PRO A 90 -12.83 27.53 -14.76
CA PRO A 90 -13.15 28.95 -14.92
C PRO A 90 -14.02 29.57 -13.81
N ASN A 91 -14.94 28.79 -13.24
CA ASN A 91 -15.86 29.25 -12.20
C ASN A 91 -15.38 28.91 -10.78
N HIS A 92 -14.22 28.27 -10.63
CA HIS A 92 -13.69 27.73 -9.37
C HIS A 92 -14.62 26.76 -8.61
N GLN A 93 -15.74 26.39 -9.22
CA GLN A 93 -16.71 25.44 -8.69
C GLN A 93 -16.41 24.08 -9.29
N ILE A 94 -15.93 23.17 -8.45
CA ILE A 94 -15.64 21.78 -8.83
C ILE A 94 -16.61 20.79 -8.22
N GLN A 95 -17.48 21.23 -7.30
CA GLN A 95 -18.41 20.35 -6.60
C GLN A 95 -19.60 20.03 -7.49
N ASN A 96 -19.96 18.74 -7.54
CA ASN A 96 -21.17 18.31 -8.24
C ASN A 96 -22.43 18.87 -7.56
N ARG A 97 -23.33 19.46 -8.35
CA ARG A 97 -24.58 20.05 -7.84
C ARG A 97 -25.50 19.04 -7.18
N VAL A 98 -25.56 17.81 -7.71
CA VAL A 98 -26.37 16.73 -7.15
C VAL A 98 -25.77 16.25 -5.84
N PHE A 99 -24.44 16.17 -5.77
CA PHE A 99 -23.74 15.82 -4.53
C PHE A 99 -23.97 16.85 -3.43
N ALA A 100 -24.01 18.15 -3.75
CA ALA A 100 -24.30 19.21 -2.79
C ALA A 100 -25.69 19.06 -2.13
N LEU A 101 -26.66 18.41 -2.80
CA LEU A 101 -27.99 18.13 -2.23
C LEU A 101 -27.97 17.06 -1.14
N SER A 102 -26.87 16.30 -1.00
CA SER A 102 -26.72 15.29 0.06
C SER A 102 -26.49 15.88 1.46
N GLY A 103 -26.38 17.22 1.56
CA GLY A 103 -26.02 17.90 2.81
C GLY A 103 -24.52 17.89 3.12
N LYS A 104 -23.71 17.27 2.25
CA LYS A 104 -22.24 17.34 2.30
C LYS A 104 -21.77 18.62 1.60
N GLY A 105 -21.16 19.54 2.35
CA GLY A 105 -20.62 20.78 1.80
C GLY A 105 -19.30 20.58 1.05
N SER A 106 -18.67 21.70 0.67
CA SER A 106 -17.40 21.71 -0.07
C SER A 106 -16.26 21.02 0.69
N GLU A 107 -16.29 21.04 2.02
CA GLU A 107 -15.34 20.40 2.94
C GLU A 107 -15.34 18.86 2.85
N HIS A 108 -16.38 18.28 2.28
CA HIS A 108 -16.51 16.84 2.05
C HIS A 108 -16.21 16.45 0.60
N THR A 109 -15.83 17.42 -0.24
CA THR A 109 -15.37 17.14 -1.61
C THR A 109 -14.01 16.48 -1.51
N SER A 110 -13.87 15.29 -2.09
CA SER A 110 -12.61 14.54 -2.08
C SER A 110 -12.51 13.73 -3.36
N VAL A 111 -11.30 13.69 -3.94
CA VAL A 111 -11.08 12.88 -5.15
C VAL A 111 -11.20 11.39 -4.85
N PHE A 112 -11.06 11.00 -3.59
CA PHE A 112 -11.11 9.61 -3.13
C PHE A 112 -12.49 9.18 -2.65
N SER A 113 -13.52 10.02 -2.78
CA SER A 113 -14.88 9.70 -2.37
C SER A 113 -15.51 8.67 -3.33
N MET A 114 -15.94 7.52 -2.81
CA MET A 114 -16.68 6.50 -3.57
C MET A 114 -18.19 6.57 -3.31
N ASP A 115 -18.72 7.78 -3.15
CA ASP A 115 -20.16 7.99 -3.01
C ASP A 115 -20.90 7.57 -4.29
N VAL A 116 -22.20 7.27 -4.17
CA VAL A 116 -23.04 6.87 -5.32
C VAL A 116 -23.04 7.95 -6.41
N VAL A 117 -22.91 9.21 -5.99
CA VAL A 117 -22.75 10.38 -6.86
C VAL A 117 -21.34 10.91 -6.64
N SER A 118 -20.63 11.22 -7.72
CA SER A 118 -19.30 11.85 -7.66
C SER A 118 -19.36 13.16 -6.87
N SER A 119 -18.38 13.39 -6.00
CA SER A 119 -18.24 14.68 -5.32
C SER A 119 -17.78 15.79 -6.27
N LEU A 120 -17.08 15.42 -7.35
CA LEU A 120 -16.61 16.30 -8.40
C LEU A 120 -17.64 16.42 -9.53
N ASP A 121 -17.69 17.60 -10.14
CA ASP A 121 -18.51 17.90 -11.32
C ASP A 121 -18.25 16.91 -12.47
N ASP A 122 -19.29 16.57 -13.24
CA ASP A 122 -19.23 15.53 -14.27
C ASP A 122 -18.23 15.86 -15.40
N GLY A 123 -17.85 17.14 -15.56
CA GLY A 123 -16.80 17.56 -16.49
C GLY A 123 -15.37 17.23 -16.02
N LEU A 124 -15.19 16.79 -14.78
CA LEU A 124 -13.90 16.48 -14.17
C LEU A 124 -13.79 14.98 -13.90
N ALA A 125 -13.05 14.27 -14.76
CA ALA A 125 -12.68 12.89 -14.53
C ALA A 125 -11.23 12.82 -14.06
N ILE A 126 -11.01 12.26 -12.87
CA ILE A 126 -9.68 12.01 -12.33
C ILE A 126 -9.52 10.51 -12.13
N ASP A 127 -8.44 9.98 -12.68
CA ASP A 127 -8.02 8.63 -12.39
C ASP A 127 -7.19 8.64 -11.10
N GLU A 128 -7.79 8.10 -10.04
CA GLU A 128 -7.19 7.98 -8.71
C GLU A 128 -5.83 7.28 -8.73
N SER A 129 -5.56 6.40 -9.72
CA SER A 129 -4.30 5.66 -9.81
C SER A 129 -3.08 6.56 -10.08
N PHE A 130 -3.29 7.76 -10.62
CA PHE A 130 -2.23 8.77 -10.81
C PHE A 130 -2.04 9.67 -9.59
N VAL A 131 -2.94 9.60 -8.61
CA VAL A 131 -2.85 10.44 -7.42
C VAL A 131 -1.97 9.74 -6.39
N PRO A 132 -0.89 10.37 -5.89
CA PRO A 132 0.04 9.73 -4.98
C PRO A 132 -0.55 9.70 -3.56
N ALA A 133 -1.61 8.94 -3.33
CA ALA A 133 -2.28 8.79 -2.03
C ALA A 133 -2.71 7.33 -1.79
N LEU A 134 -2.96 6.98 -0.53
CA LEU A 134 -3.33 5.62 -0.13
C LEU A 134 -4.55 5.59 0.78
N SER A 135 -5.70 5.20 0.24
CA SER A 135 -6.91 5.00 1.03
C SER A 135 -6.82 3.71 1.86
N LEU A 136 -6.38 3.81 3.12
CA LEU A 136 -6.27 2.66 4.05
C LEU A 136 -7.64 2.09 4.43
N ASN A 137 -8.63 2.96 4.62
CA ASN A 137 -10.00 2.60 5.02
C ASN A 137 -11.01 2.84 3.91
N ARG A 138 -10.67 2.38 2.70
CA ARG A 138 -11.56 2.49 1.54
C ARG A 138 -12.83 1.68 1.77
N LYS A 139 -13.99 2.30 1.49
CA LYS A 139 -15.30 1.67 1.59
C LYS A 139 -16.02 1.78 0.25
N ASP A 140 -16.83 0.77 -0.09
CA ASP A 140 -17.73 0.84 -1.23
C ASP A 140 -18.93 1.76 -0.94
N HIS A 141 -19.77 1.98 -1.95
CA HIS A 141 -20.98 2.79 -1.85
C HIS A 141 -22.01 2.27 -0.82
N ARG A 142 -21.84 1.05 -0.30
CA ARG A 142 -22.68 0.44 0.76
C ARG A 142 -22.02 0.54 2.14
N GLY A 143 -20.87 1.20 2.24
CA GLY A 143 -20.11 1.31 3.48
C GLY A 143 -19.28 0.07 3.83
N ARG A 144 -19.20 -0.94 2.97
CA ARG A 144 -18.40 -2.15 3.19
C ARG A 144 -16.93 -1.86 2.91
N ARG A 145 -16.03 -2.33 3.76
CA ARG A 145 -14.59 -2.15 3.57
C ARG A 145 -14.12 -2.88 2.32
N ILE A 146 -13.30 -2.19 1.51
CA ILE A 146 -12.59 -2.78 0.38
C ILE A 146 -11.24 -3.27 0.91
N LEU A 147 -11.03 -4.60 0.87
CA LEU A 147 -9.88 -5.24 1.51
C LEU A 147 -8.77 -5.52 0.49
N ARG A 148 -7.52 -5.29 0.92
CA ARG A 148 -6.31 -5.60 0.13
C ARG A 148 -5.83 -7.01 0.42
N ASN A 149 -5.37 -7.68 -0.63
CA ASN A 149 -4.85 -9.02 -0.56
C ASN A 149 -3.45 -9.05 0.09
N SER A 150 -3.22 -9.94 1.05
CA SER A 150 -1.96 -10.10 1.78
C SER A 150 -0.86 -10.85 1.03
N TYR A 151 -1.03 -11.16 -0.26
CA TYR A 151 -0.15 -12.09 -1.00
C TYR A 151 1.36 -11.82 -0.85
N ALA A 152 1.77 -10.56 -0.88
CA ALA A 152 3.19 -10.19 -0.77
C ALA A 152 3.75 -10.52 0.61
N TYR A 153 2.97 -10.22 1.66
CA TYR A 153 3.31 -10.54 3.05
C TYR A 153 3.26 -12.07 3.31
N ASP A 154 2.24 -12.76 2.81
CA ASP A 154 2.14 -14.21 2.94
C ASP A 154 3.28 -14.94 2.25
N TYR A 155 3.64 -14.49 1.04
CA TYR A 155 4.79 -15.00 0.32
C TYR A 155 6.09 -14.72 1.06
N TRP A 156 6.25 -13.53 1.64
CA TRP A 156 7.41 -13.23 2.50
C TRP A 156 7.55 -14.22 3.65
N LYS A 157 6.44 -14.59 4.33
CA LYS A 157 6.49 -15.54 5.46
C LYS A 157 6.77 -16.98 5.04
N ARG A 158 6.23 -17.43 3.90
CA ARG A 158 6.25 -18.86 3.52
C ARG A 158 7.23 -19.20 2.39
N GLY A 159 7.42 -18.29 1.45
CA GLY A 159 8.32 -18.42 0.29
C GLY A 159 7.82 -19.38 -0.82
N ASP A 160 6.62 -19.95 -0.70
CA ASP A 160 6.06 -20.90 -1.65
C ASP A 160 4.96 -20.24 -2.52
N PRO A 161 5.17 -20.09 -3.83
CA PRO A 161 4.17 -19.46 -4.71
C PRO A 161 2.92 -20.32 -4.89
N ARG A 162 3.00 -21.66 -4.71
CA ARG A 162 1.85 -22.56 -4.94
C ARG A 162 0.74 -22.31 -3.92
N GLN A 163 1.12 -22.02 -2.68
CA GLN A 163 0.19 -21.75 -1.59
C GLN A 163 -0.66 -20.50 -1.81
N LEU A 164 -0.16 -19.53 -2.59
CA LEU A 164 -0.90 -18.29 -2.88
C LEU A 164 -2.20 -18.54 -3.67
N THR A 165 -2.28 -19.66 -4.39
CA THR A 165 -3.53 -20.07 -5.07
C THR A 165 -4.61 -20.40 -4.05
N GLU A 166 -4.25 -21.14 -3.00
CA GLU A 166 -5.19 -21.64 -2.00
C GLU A 166 -5.46 -20.62 -0.90
N SER A 167 -4.42 -20.02 -0.32
CA SER A 167 -4.59 -19.04 0.76
C SER A 167 -5.00 -17.68 0.24
N ASN A 168 -4.35 -17.19 -0.82
CA ASN A 168 -4.55 -15.82 -1.32
C ASN A 168 -5.53 -15.73 -2.50
N LYS A 169 -6.09 -16.87 -2.94
CA LYS A 169 -7.07 -16.96 -4.03
C LYS A 169 -6.59 -16.29 -5.33
N LEU A 170 -5.28 -16.33 -5.57
CA LEU A 170 -4.68 -15.80 -6.79
C LEU A 170 -4.74 -16.80 -7.93
N MET A 171 -4.87 -16.33 -9.17
CA MET A 171 -4.74 -17.20 -10.33
C MET A 171 -3.27 -17.59 -10.55
N ILE A 172 -3.02 -18.84 -10.95
CA ILE A 172 -1.64 -19.32 -11.20
C ILE A 172 -0.92 -18.45 -12.24
N SER A 173 -1.65 -17.93 -13.23
CA SER A 173 -1.14 -17.06 -14.30
C SER A 173 -0.64 -15.70 -13.81
N GLU A 174 -1.10 -15.19 -12.66
CA GLU A 174 -0.72 -13.86 -12.15
C GLU A 174 0.33 -13.90 -11.03
N ILE A 175 0.49 -15.04 -10.35
CA ILE A 175 1.35 -15.18 -9.17
C ILE A 175 2.79 -14.74 -9.47
N TRP A 176 3.35 -15.18 -10.59
CA TRP A 176 4.71 -14.80 -10.96
C TRP A 176 4.88 -13.29 -11.10
N TYR A 177 3.95 -12.62 -11.82
CA TYR A 177 4.01 -11.19 -12.05
C TYR A 177 3.88 -10.40 -10.75
N LEU A 178 2.91 -10.74 -9.90
CA LEU A 178 2.67 -10.07 -8.63
C LEU A 178 3.89 -10.17 -7.69
N ILE A 179 4.49 -11.35 -7.57
CA ILE A 179 5.66 -11.55 -6.70
C ILE A 179 6.92 -10.91 -7.31
N ASN A 180 7.11 -11.02 -8.61
CA ASN A 180 8.24 -10.38 -9.30
C ASN A 180 8.18 -8.85 -9.20
N ASP A 181 7.00 -8.25 -9.37
CA ASP A 181 6.82 -6.80 -9.26
C ASP A 181 7.10 -6.33 -7.83
N PHE A 182 6.62 -7.07 -6.82
CA PHE A 182 6.95 -6.77 -5.44
C PHE A 182 8.44 -6.94 -5.13
N ASN A 183 9.11 -7.97 -5.68
CA ASN A 183 10.56 -8.15 -5.56
C ASN A 183 11.31 -6.94 -6.11
N LYS A 184 10.96 -6.48 -7.31
CA LYS A 184 11.55 -5.28 -7.92
C LYS A 184 11.31 -4.02 -7.09
N VAL A 185 10.14 -3.88 -6.48
CA VAL A 185 9.85 -2.77 -5.56
C VAL A 185 10.81 -2.81 -4.38
N LEU A 186 11.02 -3.96 -3.74
CA LEU A 186 11.96 -4.07 -2.61
C LEU A 186 13.40 -3.74 -3.02
N SER A 187 13.87 -4.26 -4.16
CA SER A 187 15.19 -3.92 -4.70
C SER A 187 15.31 -2.43 -5.01
N SER A 188 14.30 -1.83 -5.63
CA SER A 188 14.29 -0.39 -5.95
C SER A 188 14.30 0.48 -4.69
N ILE A 189 13.57 0.09 -3.64
CA ILE A 189 13.58 0.78 -2.35
C ILE A 189 14.97 0.69 -1.72
N HIS A 190 15.60 -0.49 -1.74
CA HIS A 190 16.96 -0.67 -1.23
C HIS A 190 17.96 0.22 -1.99
N GLU A 191 17.95 0.18 -3.33
CA GLU A 191 18.83 1.02 -4.16
C GLU A 191 18.62 2.52 -3.92
N ALA A 192 17.36 2.95 -3.86
CA ALA A 192 17.03 4.35 -3.56
C ALA A 192 17.54 4.77 -2.17
N LEU A 193 17.34 3.95 -1.15
CA LEU A 193 17.87 4.20 0.18
C LEU A 193 19.40 4.20 0.21
N ALA A 194 20.04 3.25 -0.48
CA ALA A 194 21.50 3.17 -0.56
C ALA A 194 22.10 4.43 -1.21
N SER A 195 21.40 5.05 -2.16
CA SER A 195 21.83 6.29 -2.80
C SER A 195 21.74 7.53 -1.90
N MET A 196 20.88 7.51 -0.89
CA MET A 196 20.57 8.67 -0.03
C MET A 196 21.12 8.55 1.39
N ALA A 197 21.18 7.33 1.93
CA ALA A 197 21.55 7.06 3.30
C ALA A 197 23.06 6.88 3.48
N LYS A 198 23.53 7.03 4.72
CA LYS A 198 24.91 6.68 5.06
C LYS A 198 25.06 5.15 5.08
N PRO A 199 26.21 4.58 4.72
CA PRO A 199 26.43 3.13 4.78
C PRO A 199 26.23 2.51 6.17
N THR A 200 26.33 3.32 7.23
CA THR A 200 26.13 2.90 8.63
C THR A 200 24.67 2.98 9.09
N ASP A 201 23.73 3.31 8.20
CA ASP A 201 22.32 3.41 8.55
C ASP A 201 21.72 2.01 8.75
N LYS A 202 21.22 1.77 9.97
CA LYS A 202 20.62 0.48 10.34
C LYS A 202 19.37 0.16 9.54
N LEU A 203 18.60 1.18 9.13
CA LEU A 203 17.42 0.98 8.28
C LEU A 203 17.83 0.48 6.89
N LEU A 204 18.93 1.01 6.34
CA LEU A 204 19.47 0.57 5.06
C LEU A 204 19.88 -0.90 5.12
N GLU A 205 20.62 -1.30 6.16
CA GLU A 205 21.02 -2.70 6.38
C GLU A 205 19.82 -3.65 6.40
N ILE A 206 18.78 -3.31 7.18
CA ILE A 206 17.57 -4.14 7.30
C ILE A 206 16.81 -4.23 5.98
N VAL A 207 16.68 -3.12 5.27
CA VAL A 207 16.00 -3.11 3.97
C VAL A 207 16.79 -3.93 2.94
N GLY A 208 18.12 -3.86 2.96
CA GLY A 208 18.98 -4.69 2.12
C GLY A 208 18.81 -6.18 2.41
N GLU A 209 18.85 -6.58 3.68
CA GLU A 209 18.59 -7.97 4.09
C GLU A 209 17.19 -8.45 3.69
N MET A 210 16.18 -7.60 3.87
CA MET A 210 14.80 -7.91 3.49
C MET A 210 14.67 -8.10 1.97
N ALA A 211 15.26 -7.21 1.17
CA ALA A 211 15.24 -7.32 -0.29
C ALA A 211 15.96 -8.58 -0.76
N TYR A 212 17.13 -8.89 -0.19
CA TYR A 212 17.88 -10.11 -0.50
C TYR A 212 17.11 -11.38 -0.12
N GLU A 213 16.55 -11.44 1.08
CA GLU A 213 15.78 -12.59 1.56
C GLU A 213 14.54 -12.85 0.68
N PHE A 214 13.87 -11.78 0.24
CA PHE A 214 12.73 -11.88 -0.66
C PHE A 214 13.15 -12.37 -2.05
N ASP A 215 14.23 -11.81 -2.61
CA ASP A 215 14.76 -12.21 -3.93
C ASP A 215 15.25 -13.67 -3.92
N TYR A 216 15.89 -14.11 -2.84
CA TYR A 216 16.29 -15.50 -2.67
C TYR A 216 15.07 -16.44 -2.66
N LYS A 217 14.03 -16.10 -1.89
CA LYS A 217 12.76 -16.86 -1.88
C LYS A 217 12.12 -16.88 -3.26
N PHE A 218 12.08 -15.74 -3.95
CA PHE A 218 11.58 -15.61 -5.32
C PHE A 218 12.31 -16.56 -6.28
N LYS A 219 13.63 -16.46 -6.36
CA LYS A 219 14.44 -17.31 -7.24
C LYS A 219 14.23 -18.78 -6.94
N ARG A 220 14.27 -19.17 -5.65
CA ARG A 220 14.06 -20.56 -5.23
C ARG A 220 12.66 -21.06 -5.55
N GLY A 221 11.62 -20.28 -5.24
CA GLY A 221 10.21 -20.65 -5.41
C GLY A 221 9.82 -20.85 -6.88
N PHE A 222 10.50 -20.17 -7.81
CA PHE A 222 10.29 -20.30 -9.25
C PHE A 222 11.38 -21.09 -9.98
N GLY A 223 12.30 -21.76 -9.26
CA GLY A 223 13.34 -22.60 -9.85
C GLY A 223 14.38 -21.84 -10.69
N MET A 224 14.64 -20.57 -10.38
CA MET A 224 15.65 -19.74 -11.02
C MET A 224 17.04 -20.04 -10.45
N LYS A 225 18.09 -19.76 -11.24
CA LYS A 225 19.48 -19.87 -10.77
C LYS A 225 19.75 -18.83 -9.67
N VAL A 226 20.16 -19.31 -8.49
CA VAL A 226 20.69 -18.46 -7.42
C VAL A 226 22.19 -18.31 -7.66
N ARG A 227 22.72 -17.07 -7.61
CA ARG A 227 24.18 -16.87 -7.60
C ARG A 227 24.64 -17.12 -6.17
N GLU A 228 25.54 -18.07 -5.96
CA GLU A 228 26.06 -18.47 -4.64
C GLU A 228 27.09 -17.48 -4.06
N GLU A 229 27.35 -16.36 -4.73
CA GLU A 229 28.33 -15.36 -4.32
C GLU A 229 27.62 -14.21 -3.61
N GLU A 230 27.47 -14.32 -2.28
CA GLU A 230 27.29 -13.25 -1.27
C GLU A 230 26.64 -13.86 -0.01
N ILE A 231 27.38 -14.77 0.65
CA ILE A 231 27.15 -15.19 2.04
C ILE A 231 28.11 -14.39 2.92
#